data_AF-K9YJG4-F1
#
_entry.id   AF-K9YJG4-F1
#
_cell.length_a   1.000
_cell.length_b   1.000
_cell.length_c   1.000
_cell.angle_alpha   90.00
_cell.angle_beta   90.00
_cell.angle_gamma   90.00
#
_symmetry.space_group_name_H-M   'P 1'
#
loop_
_entity.id
_entity.type
_entity.pdbx_description
1 polymer ?
#
loop_
_entity_poly.entity_id
_entity_poly.type
_entity_poly.pdbx_seq_one_letter_code
_entity_poly.pdbx_strand_id
1 'polypeptide(L)'
;MNKFNPWVTPLNQTIKEHLITGGVMEYEDIPCDIDTLSCLLHTLFQKNWHQTQVGHVVEGSVLELEFTKPPKICILYDGYLTVVTDSWHLHLCLEEHGGGPEEKTPLSLRQQRIIHRASFYRRFNEKNEPRSWGIQFWNGAGEKMMNIFFPNPFVDENENLLPEHKPDLTKLSLYEQLRDIYVLGKKPIPYPSNPLKAPYLAVCRSGRCYPSQNWQPIVDTLQQEVTKENLDVHVITSGCLEVCKMGPVVFYSGDKTWYTRVTPEVAKDIVQKHVVGGEKITNHLYPPSPH
;
A
#
# COMPACT_ATOMS: atom_id res chain seq x y z
N MET A 1 18.02 10.32 0.46
CA MET A 1 17.06 9.43 -0.21
C MET A 1 17.74 8.81 -1.41
N ASN A 2 17.70 7.48 -1.55
CA ASN A 2 18.14 6.87 -2.80
C ASN A 2 17.25 7.38 -3.93
N LYS A 3 17.85 7.72 -5.06
CA LYS A 3 17.12 8.12 -6.26
C LYS A 3 16.26 6.95 -6.74
N PHE A 4 14.98 7.19 -6.99
CA PHE A 4 14.06 6.19 -7.54
C PHE A 4 14.69 5.51 -8.77
N ASN A 5 14.76 4.19 -8.76
CA ASN A 5 15.24 3.39 -9.88
C ASN A 5 14.04 2.65 -10.49
N PRO A 6 13.63 2.97 -11.74
CA PRO A 6 12.50 2.30 -12.37
C PRO A 6 12.81 0.87 -12.83
N TRP A 7 14.07 0.41 -12.76
CA TRP A 7 14.45 -0.93 -13.20
C TRP A 7 14.52 -1.90 -12.03
N VAL A 8 13.65 -2.91 -12.06
CA VAL A 8 13.68 -4.03 -11.12
C VAL A 8 14.87 -4.92 -11.44
N THR A 9 15.66 -5.28 -10.44
CA THR A 9 16.70 -6.31 -10.57
C THR A 9 16.06 -7.67 -10.33
N PRO A 10 15.94 -8.55 -11.34
CA PRO A 10 15.31 -9.86 -11.18
C PRO A 10 16.02 -10.72 -10.13
N LEU A 11 15.25 -11.38 -9.25
CA LEU A 11 15.82 -12.34 -8.30
C LEU A 11 16.19 -13.67 -8.97
N ASN A 12 15.59 -13.98 -10.13
CA ASN A 12 15.77 -15.25 -10.86
C ASN A 12 15.54 -16.50 -9.98
N GLN A 13 14.61 -16.39 -9.03
CA GLN A 13 14.29 -17.44 -8.08
C GLN A 13 12.90 -18.00 -8.36
N THR A 14 12.85 -19.28 -8.69
CA THR A 14 11.59 -20.03 -8.87
C THR A 14 11.52 -21.16 -7.85
N ILE A 15 10.41 -21.22 -7.13
CA ILE A 15 10.11 -22.25 -6.14
C ILE A 15 8.88 -23.04 -6.60
N LYS A 16 8.92 -24.36 -6.45
CA LYS A 16 7.80 -25.25 -6.75
C LYS A 16 7.39 -26.02 -5.51
N GLU A 17 6.10 -26.00 -5.20
CA GLU A 17 5.49 -26.73 -4.10
C GLU A 17 4.46 -27.72 -4.66
N HIS A 18 4.59 -29.00 -4.32
CA HIS A 18 3.62 -30.02 -4.72
C HIS A 18 2.38 -29.94 -3.84
N LEU A 19 1.21 -29.86 -4.47
CA LEU A 19 -0.07 -29.84 -3.79
C LEU A 19 -0.49 -31.27 -3.43
N ILE A 20 -1.15 -31.42 -2.27
CA ILE A 20 -1.74 -32.69 -1.84
C ILE A 20 -2.76 -33.20 -2.88
N THR A 21 -3.40 -32.29 -3.61
CA THR A 21 -4.32 -32.57 -4.73
C THR A 21 -3.59 -32.88 -6.04
N GLY A 22 -2.34 -33.33 -6.01
CA GLY A 22 -1.53 -33.74 -7.16
C GLY A 22 -1.02 -32.63 -8.10
N GLY A 23 -1.44 -31.38 -7.92
CA GLY A 23 -0.98 -30.22 -8.70
C GLY A 23 0.35 -29.62 -8.20
N VAL A 24 0.74 -28.48 -8.77
CA VAL A 24 1.96 -27.74 -8.37
C VAL A 24 1.65 -26.27 -8.22
N MET A 25 2.12 -25.64 -7.13
CA MET A 25 2.25 -24.19 -7.03
C MET A 25 3.66 -23.81 -7.46
N GLU A 26 3.75 -22.92 -8.44
CA GLU A 26 5.01 -22.31 -8.86
C GLU A 26 5.02 -20.85 -8.41
N TYR A 27 6.11 -20.43 -7.78
CA TYR A 27 6.35 -19.09 -7.30
C TYR A 27 7.58 -18.51 -7.97
N GLU A 28 7.48 -17.31 -8.52
CA GLU A 28 8.58 -16.54 -9.07
C GLU A 28 8.76 -15.29 -8.19
N ASP A 29 9.84 -15.29 -7.42
CA ASP A 29 10.06 -14.29 -6.38
C ASP A 29 10.49 -12.94 -6.99
N ILE A 30 9.98 -11.85 -6.41
CA ILE A 30 10.30 -10.47 -6.80
C ILE A 30 10.98 -9.72 -5.63
N PRO A 31 11.78 -8.67 -5.89
CA PRO A 31 12.31 -7.84 -4.83
C PRO A 31 11.23 -7.24 -3.94
N CYS A 32 11.48 -7.19 -2.63
CA CYS A 32 10.56 -6.62 -1.64
C CYS A 32 10.92 -5.19 -1.22
N ASP A 33 11.79 -4.50 -1.98
CA ASP A 33 12.05 -3.09 -1.71
C ASP A 33 10.80 -2.24 -1.98
N ILE A 34 10.75 -1.08 -1.33
CA ILE A 34 9.56 -0.24 -1.35
C ILE A 34 9.22 0.28 -2.75
N ASP A 35 10.21 0.58 -3.60
CA ASP A 35 9.95 1.08 -4.95
C ASP A 35 9.32 0.00 -5.83
N THR A 36 9.78 -1.25 -5.72
CA THR A 36 9.21 -2.40 -6.41
C THR A 36 7.77 -2.68 -5.93
N LEU A 37 7.57 -2.89 -4.62
CA LEU A 37 6.28 -3.31 -4.08
C LEU A 37 5.21 -2.22 -4.17
N SER A 38 5.53 -0.97 -3.81
CA SER A 38 4.53 0.09 -3.80
C SER A 38 4.11 0.46 -5.22
N CYS A 39 5.02 0.49 -6.20
CA CYS A 39 4.66 0.78 -7.59
C CYS A 39 3.80 -0.33 -8.21
N LEU A 40 4.09 -1.60 -7.89
CA LEU A 40 3.26 -2.74 -8.29
C LEU A 40 1.85 -2.60 -7.70
N LEU A 41 1.74 -2.43 -6.39
CA LEU A 41 0.46 -2.35 -5.70
C LEU A 41 -0.33 -1.11 -6.09
N HIS A 42 0.33 0.03 -6.30
CA HIS A 42 -0.32 1.22 -6.85
C HIS A 42 -0.82 0.98 -8.28
N THR A 43 -0.05 0.29 -9.13
CA THR A 43 -0.51 -0.09 -10.49
C THR A 43 -1.77 -0.95 -10.42
N LEU A 44 -1.81 -1.92 -9.51
CA LEU A 44 -2.96 -2.79 -9.30
C LEU A 44 -4.18 -1.99 -8.81
N PHE A 45 -4.05 -1.28 -7.69
CA PHE A 45 -5.20 -0.67 -7.02
C PHE A 45 -5.67 0.65 -7.62
N GLN A 46 -4.82 1.42 -8.31
CA GLN A 46 -5.22 2.70 -8.92
C GLN A 46 -5.52 2.58 -10.41
N LYS A 47 -4.77 1.74 -11.15
CA LYS A 47 -4.92 1.64 -12.61
C LYS A 47 -5.68 0.39 -13.06
N ASN A 48 -5.60 -0.72 -12.31
CA ASN A 48 -6.10 -2.03 -12.74
C ASN A 48 -7.03 -2.70 -11.70
N TRP A 49 -7.72 -1.90 -10.89
CA TRP A 49 -8.56 -2.42 -9.80
C TRP A 49 -9.66 -3.37 -10.31
N HIS A 50 -10.18 -3.15 -11.52
CA HIS A 50 -11.20 -3.98 -12.18
C HIS A 50 -10.68 -5.35 -12.64
N GLN A 51 -9.37 -5.57 -12.62
CA GLN A 51 -8.70 -6.83 -12.92
C GLN A 51 -7.93 -7.37 -11.70
N THR A 52 -8.21 -6.84 -10.51
CA THR A 52 -7.49 -7.19 -9.28
C THR A 52 -8.51 -7.63 -8.25
N GLN A 53 -8.38 -8.84 -7.73
CA GLN A 53 -9.11 -9.27 -6.53
C GLN A 53 -8.12 -9.46 -5.38
N VAL A 54 -8.58 -9.27 -4.15
CA VAL A 54 -7.76 -9.45 -2.95
C VAL A 54 -8.29 -10.63 -2.15
N GLY A 55 -7.39 -11.53 -1.75
CA GLY A 55 -7.70 -12.70 -0.95
C GLY A 55 -6.98 -12.73 0.37
N HIS A 56 -7.54 -13.46 1.31
CA HIS A 56 -6.82 -14.04 2.43
C HIS A 56 -7.17 -15.52 2.50
N VAL A 57 -6.22 -16.36 2.10
CA VAL A 57 -6.40 -17.81 2.00
C VAL A 57 -5.52 -18.48 3.05
N VAL A 58 -6.17 -19.09 4.04
CA VAL A 58 -5.52 -19.89 5.08
C VAL A 58 -6.22 -21.23 5.23
N GLU A 59 -5.53 -22.21 5.80
CA GLU A 59 -6.13 -23.51 6.08
C GLU A 59 -7.39 -23.34 6.95
N GLY A 60 -8.54 -23.79 6.44
CA GLY A 60 -9.84 -23.70 7.11
C GLY A 60 -10.61 -22.39 6.93
N SER A 61 -10.08 -21.37 6.24
CA SER A 61 -10.83 -20.12 5.99
C SER A 61 -10.33 -19.36 4.76
N VAL A 62 -11.27 -18.89 3.94
CA VAL A 62 -11.01 -18.06 2.76
C VAL A 62 -11.90 -16.84 2.81
N LEU A 63 -11.30 -15.67 2.56
CA LEU A 63 -11.99 -14.42 2.28
C LEU A 63 -11.48 -13.87 0.95
N GLU A 64 -12.38 -13.57 0.02
CA GLU A 64 -12.06 -12.91 -1.24
C GLU A 64 -12.88 -11.64 -1.37
N LEU A 65 -12.26 -10.58 -1.85
CA LEU A 65 -12.83 -9.25 -1.99
C LEU A 65 -12.57 -8.71 -3.38
N GLU A 66 -13.63 -8.21 -3.99
CA GLU A 66 -13.58 -7.57 -5.30
C GLU A 66 -13.76 -6.06 -5.19
N PHE A 67 -13.29 -5.34 -6.20
CA PHE A 67 -13.55 -3.92 -6.38
C PHE A 67 -14.72 -3.71 -7.33
N THR A 68 -15.78 -3.08 -6.85
CA THR A 68 -16.92 -2.67 -7.69
C THR A 68 -16.74 -1.27 -8.29
N LYS A 69 -15.81 -0.49 -7.75
CA LYS A 69 -15.45 0.88 -8.14
C LYS A 69 -13.97 1.13 -7.84
N PRO A 70 -13.35 2.19 -8.41
CA PRO A 70 -12.02 2.61 -8.00
C PRO A 70 -11.95 2.86 -6.48
N PRO A 71 -10.85 2.47 -5.80
CA PRO A 71 -10.67 2.78 -4.38
C PRO A 71 -10.72 4.29 -4.11
N LYS A 72 -11.34 4.66 -2.99
CA LYS A 72 -11.39 6.06 -2.52
C LYS A 72 -10.04 6.55 -2.01
N ILE A 73 -9.26 5.63 -1.42
CA ILE A 73 -7.94 5.91 -0.84
C ILE A 73 -7.01 4.78 -1.26
N CYS A 74 -5.79 5.15 -1.67
CA CYS A 74 -4.66 4.25 -1.86
C CYS A 74 -3.40 5.02 -1.45
N ILE A 75 -2.96 4.85 -0.20
CA ILE A 75 -1.86 5.63 0.38
C ILE A 75 -0.94 4.71 1.18
N LEU A 76 0.33 5.07 1.30
CA LEU A 76 1.24 4.44 2.26
C LEU A 76 1.26 5.28 3.54
N TYR A 77 0.73 4.74 4.64
CA TYR A 77 0.65 5.41 5.92
C TYR A 77 1.39 4.62 7.01
N ASP A 78 2.41 5.22 7.61
CA ASP A 78 3.23 4.62 8.68
C ASP A 78 3.59 3.15 8.40
N GLY A 79 4.20 2.90 7.23
CA GLY A 79 4.63 1.57 6.79
C GLY A 79 3.54 0.70 6.16
N TYR A 80 2.26 1.06 6.30
CA TYR A 80 1.14 0.29 5.78
C TYR A 80 0.51 0.92 4.52
N LEU A 81 0.52 0.17 3.41
CA LEU A 81 -0.38 0.46 2.31
C LEU A 81 -1.81 0.31 2.80
N THR A 82 -2.59 1.37 2.66
CA THR A 82 -3.98 1.44 3.06
C THR A 82 -4.83 1.69 1.82
N VAL A 83 -5.72 0.74 1.53
CA VAL A 83 -6.68 0.83 0.42
C VAL A 83 -8.08 0.82 1.00
N VAL A 84 -8.89 1.83 0.67
CA VAL A 84 -10.24 2.00 1.21
C VAL A 84 -11.25 2.03 0.07
N THR A 85 -12.28 1.20 0.17
CA THR A 85 -13.43 1.16 -0.74
C THR A 85 -14.68 1.73 -0.04
N ASP A 86 -15.85 1.60 -0.68
CA ASP A 86 -17.12 1.98 -0.07
C ASP A 86 -17.51 1.06 1.11
N SER A 87 -17.13 -0.22 1.05
CA SER A 87 -17.65 -1.27 1.95
C SER A 87 -16.58 -1.96 2.78
N TRP A 88 -15.31 -1.89 2.39
CA TRP A 88 -14.20 -2.56 3.06
C TRP A 88 -12.90 -1.76 2.94
N HIS A 89 -11.91 -2.10 3.75
CA HIS A 89 -10.56 -1.57 3.63
C HIS A 89 -9.54 -2.65 3.98
N LEU A 90 -8.32 -2.48 3.50
CA LEU A 90 -7.19 -3.36 3.82
C LEU A 90 -5.97 -2.55 4.24
N HIS A 91 -5.07 -3.23 4.96
CA HIS A 91 -3.77 -2.72 5.34
C HIS A 91 -2.69 -3.78 5.05
N LEU A 92 -1.63 -3.40 4.34
CA LEU A 92 -0.51 -4.28 3.99
C LEU A 92 0.83 -3.60 4.32
N CYS A 93 1.67 -4.24 5.14
CA CYS A 93 2.90 -3.64 5.68
C CYS A 93 4.04 -3.73 4.67
N LEU A 94 4.40 -2.61 4.03
CA LEU A 94 5.47 -2.52 3.03
C LEU A 94 6.78 -1.97 3.61
N GLU A 95 6.71 -1.20 4.69
CA GLU A 95 7.85 -0.61 5.40
C GLU A 95 7.65 -0.70 6.90
N GLU A 96 8.70 -0.39 7.66
CA GLU A 96 8.64 -0.35 9.12
C GLU A 96 7.52 0.58 9.60
N HIS A 97 6.63 0.00 10.42
CA HIS A 97 5.58 0.73 11.11
C HIS A 97 6.08 1.23 12.47
N GLY A 98 6.18 2.54 12.64
CA GLY A 98 6.66 3.14 13.89
C GLY A 98 5.70 2.91 15.05
N GLY A 99 4.39 2.90 14.80
CA GLY A 99 3.39 2.93 15.87
C GLY A 99 3.18 4.33 16.41
N GLY A 100 3.08 5.30 15.49
CA GLY A 100 2.87 6.70 15.81
C GLY A 100 4.14 7.45 16.25
N PRO A 101 3.97 8.67 16.81
CA PRO A 101 5.07 9.61 17.06
C PRO A 101 6.11 9.14 18.08
N GLU A 102 5.70 8.30 19.03
CA GLU A 102 6.59 7.76 20.07
C GLU A 102 7.23 6.44 19.65
N GLU A 103 7.00 5.99 18.41
CA GLU A 103 7.67 4.83 17.85
C GLU A 103 7.49 3.55 18.68
N LYS A 104 6.29 3.38 19.26
CA LYS A 104 5.97 2.34 20.25
C LYS A 104 6.11 0.91 19.76
N THR A 105 6.10 0.68 18.45
CA THR A 105 6.23 -0.66 17.89
C THR A 105 7.68 -1.15 18.09
N PRO A 106 7.92 -2.24 18.83
CA PRO A 106 9.28 -2.76 19.02
C PRO A 106 9.92 -3.18 17.70
N LEU A 107 11.25 -3.01 17.57
CA LEU A 107 11.97 -3.34 16.33
C LEU A 107 11.71 -4.77 15.85
N SER A 108 11.69 -5.75 16.75
CA SER A 108 11.38 -7.15 16.41
C SER A 108 10.01 -7.31 15.75
N LEU A 109 9.00 -6.58 16.24
CA LEU A 109 7.66 -6.59 15.67
C LEU A 109 7.58 -5.82 14.35
N ARG A 110 8.36 -4.74 14.19
CA ARG A 110 8.47 -4.04 12.89
C ARG A 110 9.00 -4.99 11.83
N GLN A 111 10.10 -5.68 12.13
CA GLN A 111 10.72 -6.66 11.23
C GLN A 111 9.79 -7.83 10.92
N GLN A 112 9.06 -8.34 11.92
CA GLN A 112 8.08 -9.41 11.69
C GLN A 112 6.94 -8.99 10.75
N ARG A 113 6.45 -7.74 10.84
CA ARG A 113 5.26 -7.28 10.09
C ARG A 113 5.52 -7.03 8.61
N ILE A 114 6.71 -6.55 8.26
CA ILE A 114 7.06 -6.14 6.89
C ILE A 114 7.05 -7.36 5.95
N ILE A 115 6.61 -7.15 4.71
CA ILE A 115 6.76 -8.13 3.65
C ILE A 115 8.25 -8.43 3.43
N HIS A 116 8.65 -9.67 3.66
CA HIS A 116 10.01 -10.15 3.41
C HIS A 116 10.11 -11.03 2.16
N ARG A 117 8.98 -11.51 1.66
CA ARG A 117 8.91 -12.25 0.40
C ARG A 117 7.63 -11.90 -0.35
N ALA A 118 7.75 -11.74 -1.65
CA ALA A 118 6.65 -11.54 -2.57
C ALA A 118 6.92 -12.36 -3.83
N SER A 119 5.89 -13.00 -4.38
CA SER A 119 6.05 -13.86 -5.56
C SER A 119 4.84 -13.78 -6.47
N PHE A 120 5.09 -13.71 -7.78
CA PHE A 120 4.08 -14.06 -8.76
C PHE A 120 3.90 -15.57 -8.70
N TYR A 121 2.65 -16.04 -8.64
CA TYR A 121 2.39 -17.48 -8.61
C TYR A 121 1.55 -17.94 -9.80
N ARG A 122 1.73 -19.22 -10.12
CA ARG A 122 0.86 -20.01 -11.00
C ARG A 122 0.52 -21.31 -10.30
N ARG A 123 -0.76 -21.67 -10.28
CA ARG A 123 -1.21 -22.98 -9.84
C ARG A 123 -1.40 -23.88 -11.05
N PHE A 124 -0.76 -25.03 -11.07
CA PHE A 124 -0.91 -26.06 -12.07
C PHE A 124 -1.74 -27.22 -11.52
N ASN A 125 -2.56 -27.83 -12.37
CA ASN A 125 -3.24 -29.09 -12.05
C ASN A 125 -2.30 -30.30 -12.21
N GLU A 126 -2.82 -31.51 -11.97
CA GLU A 126 -2.08 -32.78 -12.11
C GLU A 126 -1.57 -33.03 -13.55
N LYS A 127 -2.19 -32.41 -14.55
CA LYS A 127 -1.80 -32.48 -15.96
C LYS A 127 -0.74 -31.43 -16.34
N ASN A 128 -0.21 -30.70 -15.36
CA ASN A 128 0.75 -29.61 -15.54
C ASN A 128 0.19 -28.45 -16.40
N GLU A 129 -1.12 -28.21 -16.32
CA GLU A 129 -1.77 -27.08 -16.99
C GLU A 129 -2.03 -25.96 -15.97
N PRO A 130 -1.68 -24.70 -16.26
CA PRO A 130 -1.92 -23.60 -15.33
C PRO A 130 -3.43 -23.32 -15.22
N ARG A 131 -3.90 -23.07 -13.99
CA ARG A 131 -5.31 -22.92 -13.63
C ARG A 131 -5.62 -21.66 -12.84
N SER A 132 -4.64 -21.06 -12.16
CA SER A 132 -4.80 -19.76 -11.52
C SER A 132 -3.48 -18.99 -11.46
N TRP A 133 -3.59 -17.67 -11.39
CA TRP A 133 -2.49 -16.70 -11.41
C TRP A 133 -2.71 -15.67 -10.31
N GLY A 134 -1.63 -15.20 -9.69
CA GLY A 134 -1.74 -14.19 -8.65
C GLY A 134 -0.39 -13.73 -8.11
N ILE A 135 -0.44 -12.99 -7.01
CA ILE A 135 0.72 -12.58 -6.23
C ILE A 135 0.50 -13.01 -4.78
N GLN A 136 1.50 -13.64 -4.18
CA GLN A 136 1.49 -14.03 -2.77
C GLN A 136 2.54 -13.21 -2.02
N PHE A 137 2.18 -12.79 -0.80
CA PHE A 137 3.08 -12.10 0.12
C PHE A 137 3.32 -12.92 1.38
N TRP A 138 4.50 -12.77 1.97
CA TRP A 138 4.85 -13.31 3.29
C TRP A 138 5.55 -12.25 4.12
N ASN A 139 5.25 -12.24 5.42
CA ASN A 139 5.87 -11.32 6.37
C ASN A 139 7.26 -11.81 6.82
N GLY A 140 7.89 -11.09 7.75
CA GLY A 140 9.22 -11.44 8.29
C GLY A 140 9.26 -12.73 9.11
N ALA A 141 8.12 -13.26 9.55
CA ALA A 141 8.02 -14.58 10.18
C ALA A 141 7.78 -15.72 9.15
N GLY A 142 7.70 -15.40 7.85
CA GLY A 142 7.36 -16.38 6.81
C GLY A 142 5.88 -16.76 6.80
N GLU A 143 5.02 -16.00 7.45
CA GLU A 143 3.57 -16.24 7.47
C GLU A 143 2.95 -15.71 6.17
N LYS A 144 2.08 -16.49 5.54
CA LYS A 144 1.32 -16.04 4.36
C LYS A 144 0.44 -14.85 4.76
N MET A 145 0.56 -13.77 4.01
CA MET A 145 -0.31 -12.61 4.13
C MET A 145 -1.40 -12.69 3.06
N MET A 146 -2.16 -11.59 2.87
CA MET A 146 -3.10 -11.47 1.76
C MET A 146 -2.43 -11.77 0.42
N ASN A 147 -3.24 -12.18 -0.55
CA ASN A 147 -2.81 -12.47 -1.90
C ASN A 147 -3.63 -11.64 -2.90
N ILE A 148 -3.06 -11.43 -4.08
CA ILE A 148 -3.76 -10.83 -5.21
C ILE A 148 -4.12 -11.93 -6.18
N PHE A 149 -5.37 -11.97 -6.63
CA PHE A 149 -5.79 -12.83 -7.72
C PHE A 149 -5.94 -12.03 -9.01
N PHE A 150 -5.48 -12.63 -10.12
CA PHE A 150 -5.69 -12.11 -11.46
C PHE A 150 -6.84 -12.82 -12.17
N PRO A 151 -7.42 -12.23 -13.23
CA PRO A 151 -8.54 -12.80 -13.95
C PRO A 151 -8.22 -14.22 -14.46
N ASN A 152 -9.16 -15.14 -14.26
CA ASN A 152 -8.99 -16.52 -14.69
C ASN A 152 -9.47 -16.68 -16.16
N PRO A 153 -8.60 -17.13 -17.09
CA PRO A 153 -8.93 -17.30 -18.50
C PRO A 153 -9.93 -18.44 -18.78
N PHE A 154 -10.29 -19.24 -17.78
CA PHE A 154 -11.23 -20.35 -17.91
C PHE A 154 -12.63 -20.06 -17.37
N VAL A 155 -12.88 -18.86 -16.82
CA VAL A 155 -14.20 -18.49 -16.27
C VAL A 155 -14.76 -17.26 -16.98
N ASP A 156 -16.08 -17.15 -17.09
CA ASP A 156 -16.79 -15.95 -17.56
C ASP A 156 -17.00 -14.94 -16.42
N GLU A 157 -17.66 -13.81 -16.70
CA GLU A 157 -17.98 -12.78 -15.69
C GLU A 157 -18.98 -13.22 -14.61
N ASN A 158 -19.66 -14.35 -14.81
CA ASN A 158 -20.61 -14.93 -13.86
C ASN A 158 -20.01 -16.15 -13.13
N GLU A 159 -18.68 -16.28 -13.16
CA GLU A 159 -17.92 -17.39 -12.57
C GLU A 159 -18.21 -18.77 -13.17
N ASN A 160 -18.88 -18.84 -14.33
CA ASN A 160 -19.09 -20.11 -15.01
C ASN A 160 -17.82 -20.52 -15.76
N LEU A 161 -17.55 -21.83 -15.78
CA LEU A 161 -16.49 -22.37 -16.63
C LEU A 161 -16.81 -22.13 -18.11
N LEU A 162 -15.84 -21.57 -18.83
CA LEU A 162 -15.89 -21.46 -20.28
C LEU A 162 -15.84 -22.86 -20.92
N PRO A 163 -16.37 -23.01 -22.16
CA PRO A 163 -16.32 -24.29 -22.86
C PRO A 163 -14.91 -24.86 -22.93
N GLU A 164 -14.82 -26.19 -22.84
CA GLU A 164 -13.55 -26.90 -22.94
C GLU A 164 -12.79 -26.48 -24.22
N HIS A 165 -11.49 -26.26 -24.09
CA HIS A 165 -10.60 -25.78 -25.15
C HIS A 165 -10.90 -24.38 -25.71
N LYS A 166 -11.73 -23.56 -25.06
CA LYS A 166 -11.98 -22.15 -25.45
C LYS A 166 -11.66 -21.16 -24.33
N PRO A 167 -10.42 -21.12 -23.80
CA PRO A 167 -10.04 -20.12 -22.81
C PRO A 167 -9.98 -18.72 -23.42
N ASP A 168 -10.36 -17.72 -22.63
CA ASP A 168 -10.09 -16.32 -22.94
C ASP A 168 -8.72 -15.91 -22.40
N LEU A 169 -7.69 -16.14 -23.22
CA LEU A 169 -6.31 -15.83 -22.85
C LEU A 169 -6.01 -14.33 -22.76
N THR A 170 -6.90 -13.46 -23.26
CA THR A 170 -6.71 -12.00 -23.17
C THR A 170 -6.73 -11.52 -21.72
N LYS A 171 -7.40 -12.27 -20.84
CA LYS A 171 -7.43 -12.10 -19.37
C LYS A 171 -6.05 -12.19 -18.70
N LEU A 172 -5.07 -12.79 -19.35
CA LEU A 172 -3.69 -12.90 -18.82
C LEU A 172 -2.80 -11.69 -19.16
N SER A 173 -3.29 -10.74 -19.96
CA SER A 173 -2.49 -9.61 -20.45
C SER A 173 -1.85 -8.79 -19.33
N LEU A 174 -2.61 -8.47 -18.27
CA LEU A 174 -2.09 -7.76 -17.10
C LEU A 174 -1.02 -8.56 -16.36
N TYR A 175 -1.25 -9.86 -16.11
CA TYR A 175 -0.29 -10.73 -15.45
C TYR A 175 1.04 -10.77 -16.21
N GLU A 176 1.01 -11.00 -17.53
CA GLU A 176 2.21 -11.06 -18.36
C GLU A 176 2.94 -9.72 -18.42
N GLN A 177 2.21 -8.61 -18.53
CA GLN A 177 2.80 -7.27 -18.50
C GLN A 177 3.53 -6.99 -17.17
N LEU A 178 2.90 -7.33 -16.04
CA LEU A 178 3.50 -7.13 -14.73
C LEU A 178 4.68 -8.09 -14.52
N ARG A 179 4.58 -9.34 -14.97
CA ARG A 179 5.68 -10.31 -14.91
C ARG A 179 6.90 -9.84 -15.72
N ASP A 180 6.69 -9.27 -16.91
CA ASP A 180 7.76 -8.67 -17.72
C ASP A 180 8.53 -7.57 -16.97
N ILE A 181 7.85 -6.78 -16.12
CA ILE A 181 8.42 -5.68 -15.35
C ILE A 181 9.07 -6.21 -14.06
N TYR A 182 8.28 -6.86 -13.20
CA TYR A 182 8.62 -7.11 -11.80
C TYR A 182 9.34 -8.44 -11.57
N VAL A 183 9.12 -9.44 -12.43
CA VAL A 183 9.81 -10.74 -12.33
C VAL A 183 11.02 -10.77 -13.26
N LEU A 184 10.83 -10.36 -14.53
CA LEU A 184 11.85 -10.52 -15.56
C LEU A 184 12.72 -9.27 -15.78
N GLY A 185 12.34 -8.11 -15.26
CA GLY A 185 13.12 -6.86 -15.42
C GLY A 185 13.29 -6.40 -16.88
N LYS A 186 12.42 -6.84 -17.79
CA LYS A 186 12.50 -6.54 -19.24
C LYS A 186 11.99 -5.15 -19.58
N LYS A 187 11.16 -4.56 -18.72
CA LYS A 187 10.52 -3.26 -18.91
C LYS A 187 10.66 -2.45 -17.61
N PRO A 188 10.80 -1.12 -17.70
CA PRO A 188 10.83 -0.29 -16.51
C PRO A 188 9.46 -0.22 -15.85
N ILE A 189 9.45 0.02 -14.54
CA ILE A 189 8.27 0.45 -13.79
C ILE A 189 7.73 1.74 -14.45
N PRO A 190 6.44 1.82 -14.82
CA PRO A 190 5.89 2.91 -15.62
C PRO A 190 5.52 4.12 -14.73
N TYR A 191 6.48 4.60 -13.94
CA TYR A 191 6.38 5.80 -13.13
C TYR A 191 7.67 6.62 -13.19
N PRO A 192 7.58 7.97 -13.13
CA PRO A 192 8.76 8.82 -13.04
C PRO A 192 9.36 8.86 -11.61
N SER A 193 8.56 8.54 -10.60
CA SER A 193 8.88 8.48 -9.17
C SER A 193 7.93 7.51 -8.48
N ASN A 194 8.24 7.09 -7.25
CA ASN A 194 7.35 6.22 -6.48
C ASN A 194 6.06 6.97 -6.07
N PRO A 195 4.88 6.63 -6.64
CA PRO A 195 3.66 7.40 -6.43
C PRO A 195 3.12 7.31 -5.00
N LEU A 196 3.50 6.27 -4.24
CA LEU A 196 3.09 6.10 -2.85
C LEU A 196 4.07 6.70 -1.85
N LYS A 197 5.18 7.30 -2.33
CA LYS A 197 6.15 8.02 -1.49
C LYS A 197 6.06 9.54 -1.66
N ALA A 198 5.08 10.03 -2.42
CA ALA A 198 4.74 11.44 -2.42
C ALA A 198 4.39 11.88 -0.97
N PRO A 199 4.99 12.96 -0.47
CA PRO A 199 4.74 13.42 0.89
C PRO A 199 3.27 13.83 1.05
N TYR A 200 2.77 13.72 2.27
CA TYR A 200 1.41 14.09 2.60
C TYR A 200 1.32 14.66 4.02
N LEU A 201 0.27 15.45 4.23
CA LEU A 201 -0.15 16.01 5.51
C LEU A 201 -1.45 15.30 5.91
N ALA A 202 -1.40 14.50 6.98
CA ALA A 202 -2.55 13.78 7.50
C ALA A 202 -3.15 14.49 8.70
N VAL A 203 -4.41 14.91 8.58
CA VAL A 203 -5.17 15.54 9.67
C VAL A 203 -6.01 14.48 10.38
N CYS A 204 -5.84 14.34 11.70
CA CYS A 204 -6.60 13.40 12.52
C CYS A 204 -8.08 13.79 12.59
N ARG A 205 -8.99 12.87 12.21
CA ARG A 205 -10.45 13.07 12.26
C ARG A 205 -11.16 12.32 13.39
N SER A 206 -10.43 11.63 14.28
CA SER A 206 -11.09 10.75 15.25
C SER A 206 -11.80 11.53 16.37
N GLY A 207 -13.13 11.40 16.44
CA GLY A 207 -13.95 12.03 17.48
C GLY A 207 -13.88 11.37 18.87
N ARG A 208 -13.27 10.19 19.01
CA ARG A 208 -13.22 9.43 20.28
C ARG A 208 -12.48 10.16 21.42
N CYS A 209 -11.69 11.17 21.10
CA CYS A 209 -10.80 11.82 22.07
C CYS A 209 -10.79 13.35 22.00
N TYR A 210 -11.49 13.96 21.04
CA TYR A 210 -11.52 15.41 20.86
C TYR A 210 -12.96 15.89 20.64
N PRO A 211 -13.55 16.66 21.58
CA PRO A 211 -14.97 17.01 21.55
C PRO A 211 -15.38 17.95 20.41
N SER A 212 -14.49 18.82 19.90
CA SER A 212 -14.93 19.91 19.01
C SER A 212 -15.08 19.52 17.55
N GLN A 213 -14.58 18.35 17.12
CA GLN A 213 -14.59 17.86 15.73
C GLN A 213 -14.08 18.88 14.68
N ASN A 214 -13.36 19.93 15.10
CA ASN A 214 -13.05 21.07 14.24
C ASN A 214 -11.77 20.87 13.40
N TRP A 215 -11.72 19.79 12.63
CA TRP A 215 -10.59 19.44 11.74
C TRP A 215 -10.72 20.05 10.35
N GLN A 216 -11.94 20.37 9.90
CA GLN A 216 -12.20 20.83 8.53
C GLN A 216 -11.45 22.13 8.20
N PRO A 217 -11.46 23.18 9.05
CA PRO A 217 -10.70 24.41 8.75
C PRO A 217 -9.19 24.19 8.62
N ILE A 218 -8.65 23.19 9.31
CA ILE A 218 -7.23 22.82 9.23
C ILE A 218 -6.95 22.20 7.87
N VAL A 219 -7.78 21.24 7.44
CA VAL A 219 -7.66 20.62 6.10
C VAL A 219 -7.75 21.67 5.01
N ASP A 220 -8.74 22.57 5.09
CA ASP A 220 -8.96 23.61 4.09
C ASP A 220 -7.75 24.55 4.00
N THR A 221 -7.20 24.95 5.15
CA THR A 221 -6.01 25.82 5.21
C THR A 221 -4.77 25.12 4.64
N LEU A 222 -4.53 23.86 4.99
CA LEU A 222 -3.42 23.08 4.44
C LEU A 222 -3.56 22.95 2.91
N GLN A 223 -4.76 22.62 2.43
CA GLN A 223 -5.01 22.45 0.99
C GLN A 223 -4.81 23.77 0.24
N GLN A 224 -5.29 24.89 0.79
CA GLN A 224 -5.10 26.21 0.22
C GLN A 224 -3.61 26.57 0.10
N GLU A 225 -2.84 26.40 1.18
CA GLU A 225 -1.42 26.77 1.18
C GLU A 225 -0.58 25.83 0.30
N VAL A 226 -0.84 24.51 0.32
CA VAL A 226 -0.18 23.54 -0.58
C VAL A 226 -0.41 23.90 -2.04
N THR A 227 -1.64 24.25 -2.40
CA THR A 227 -2.00 24.64 -3.78
C THR A 227 -1.37 25.97 -4.15
N LYS A 228 -1.36 26.95 -3.24
CA LYS A 228 -0.77 28.28 -3.44
C LYS A 228 0.74 28.20 -3.69
N GLU A 229 1.44 27.33 -2.96
CA GLU A 229 2.88 27.13 -3.09
C GLU A 229 3.26 26.11 -4.20
N ASN A 230 2.26 25.56 -4.91
CA ASN A 230 2.42 24.56 -5.97
C ASN A 230 3.27 23.35 -5.52
N LEU A 231 2.97 22.83 -4.33
CA LEU A 231 3.70 21.71 -3.72
C LEU A 231 3.10 20.37 -4.14
N ASP A 232 3.98 19.40 -4.42
CA ASP A 232 3.61 17.99 -4.61
C ASP A 232 3.45 17.29 -3.26
N VAL A 233 2.50 17.78 -2.45
CA VAL A 233 2.17 17.27 -1.11
C VAL A 233 0.67 17.05 -1.02
N HIS A 234 0.22 15.84 -0.69
CA HIS A 234 -1.21 15.58 -0.55
C HIS A 234 -1.73 15.97 0.83
N VAL A 235 -2.93 16.56 0.91
CA VAL A 235 -3.63 16.75 2.19
C VAL A 235 -4.70 15.69 2.33
N ILE A 236 -4.61 14.87 3.38
CA ILE A 236 -5.53 13.77 3.63
C ILE A 236 -6.10 13.85 5.04
N THR A 237 -7.25 13.20 5.25
CA THR A 237 -7.75 12.93 6.60
C THR A 237 -7.37 11.52 7.00
N SER A 238 -7.01 11.33 8.27
CA SER A 238 -6.70 10.04 8.86
C SER A 238 -7.66 9.72 10.00
N GLY A 239 -7.77 8.43 10.35
CA GLY A 239 -8.45 7.96 11.55
C GLY A 239 -7.74 8.42 12.83
N CYS A 240 -7.83 7.60 13.89
CA CYS A 240 -7.16 7.91 15.15
C CYS A 240 -5.64 7.82 14.99
N LEU A 241 -4.94 8.88 15.38
CA LEU A 241 -3.47 8.96 15.39
C LEU A 241 -2.85 8.64 16.76
N GLU A 242 -3.66 8.16 17.71
CA GLU A 242 -3.28 7.71 19.06
C GLU A 242 -2.70 8.78 20.01
N VAL A 243 -2.42 9.99 19.52
CA VAL A 243 -2.06 11.19 20.31
C VAL A 243 -3.28 12.06 20.67
N CYS A 244 -4.34 11.36 21.02
CA CYS A 244 -5.70 11.83 21.26
C CYS A 244 -5.85 13.08 22.17
N LYS A 245 -5.07 13.20 23.26
CA LYS A 245 -5.19 14.29 24.24
C LYS A 245 -4.57 15.63 23.78
N MET A 246 -3.89 15.62 22.64
CA MET A 246 -3.14 16.77 22.12
C MET A 246 -3.71 17.26 20.78
N GLY A 247 -4.94 16.85 20.43
CA GLY A 247 -5.57 17.23 19.16
C GLY A 247 -5.95 18.73 19.06
N PRO A 248 -6.20 19.22 17.83
CA PRO A 248 -6.04 18.54 16.53
C PRO A 248 -4.59 18.19 16.20
N VAL A 249 -4.38 17.08 15.49
CA VAL A 249 -3.05 16.56 15.13
C VAL A 249 -2.87 16.54 13.63
N VAL A 250 -1.70 17.01 13.18
CA VAL A 250 -1.26 16.93 11.78
C VAL A 250 0.06 16.15 11.72
N PHE A 251 0.11 15.14 10.87
CA PHE A 251 1.34 14.38 10.59
C PHE A 251 1.86 14.73 9.20
N TYR A 252 3.12 15.12 9.09
CA TYR A 252 3.82 15.32 7.83
C TYR A 252 4.71 14.11 7.52
N SER A 253 4.39 13.39 6.46
CA SER A 253 5.08 12.14 6.11
C SER A 253 6.46 12.34 5.47
N GLY A 254 6.75 13.54 4.95
CA GLY A 254 8.01 13.83 4.27
C GLY A 254 9.25 13.65 5.16
N ASP A 255 9.13 13.99 6.44
CA ASP A 255 10.18 13.80 7.45
C ASP A 255 9.68 13.18 8.76
N LYS A 256 8.48 12.58 8.71
CA LYS A 256 7.79 11.95 9.85
C LYS A 256 7.53 12.87 11.05
N THR A 257 7.31 14.16 10.83
CA THR A 257 7.03 15.12 11.90
C THR A 257 5.55 15.12 12.30
N TRP A 258 5.28 15.25 13.59
CA TRP A 258 3.93 15.38 14.12
C TRP A 258 3.74 16.72 14.81
N TYR A 259 2.57 17.31 14.57
CA TYR A 259 2.14 18.57 15.16
C TYR A 259 0.87 18.36 15.97
N THR A 260 0.83 18.99 17.14
CA THR A 260 -0.30 18.92 18.08
C THR A 260 -0.91 20.30 18.28
N ARG A 261 -2.15 20.36 18.79
CA ARG A 261 -2.91 21.60 19.03
C ARG A 261 -2.93 22.50 17.79
N VAL A 262 -3.04 21.89 16.62
CA VAL A 262 -2.97 22.61 15.35
C VAL A 262 -4.24 23.44 15.18
N THR A 263 -4.06 24.74 14.93
CA THR A 263 -5.11 25.67 14.48
C THR A 263 -4.92 25.97 12.99
N PRO A 264 -5.85 26.65 12.30
CA PRO A 264 -5.62 27.12 10.93
C PRO A 264 -4.34 27.94 10.77
N GLU A 265 -4.01 28.79 11.73
CA GLU A 265 -2.79 29.60 11.72
C GLU A 265 -1.53 28.71 11.81
N VAL A 266 -1.55 27.71 12.69
CA VAL A 266 -0.47 26.73 12.80
C VAL A 266 -0.38 25.90 11.53
N ALA A 267 -1.51 25.52 10.92
CA ALA A 267 -1.55 24.77 9.67
C ALA A 267 -0.87 25.54 8.52
N LYS A 268 -1.13 26.85 8.43
CA LYS A 268 -0.43 27.73 7.50
C LYS A 268 1.08 27.76 7.75
N ASP A 269 1.48 27.90 9.01
CA ASP A 269 2.89 27.85 9.41
C ASP A 269 3.54 26.49 9.06
N ILE A 270 2.80 25.38 9.15
CA ILE A 270 3.32 24.04 8.81
C ILE A 270 3.74 24.04 7.35
N VAL A 271 2.89 24.55 6.46
CA VAL A 271 3.21 24.60 5.03
C VAL A 271 4.34 25.59 4.75
N GLN A 272 4.21 26.83 5.23
CA GLN A 272 5.13 27.91 4.86
C GLN A 272 6.52 27.78 5.51
N LYS A 273 6.58 27.48 6.80
CA LYS A 273 7.85 27.41 7.54
C LYS A 273 8.47 26.03 7.42
N HIS A 274 7.70 24.97 7.62
CA HIS A 274 8.26 23.62 7.65
C HIS A 274 8.35 22.97 6.27
N VAL A 275 7.23 22.83 5.55
CA VAL A 275 7.24 22.10 4.26
C VAL A 275 8.03 22.86 3.20
N VAL A 276 7.87 24.18 3.11
CA VAL A 276 8.62 25.04 2.15
C VAL A 276 9.99 25.43 2.72
N GLY A 277 10.03 25.95 3.95
CA GLY A 277 11.24 26.53 4.54
C GLY A 277 12.16 25.55 5.29
N GLY A 278 11.72 24.31 5.53
CA GLY A 278 12.48 23.32 6.31
C GLY A 278 12.50 23.56 7.84
N GLU A 279 11.81 24.60 8.33
CA GLU A 279 11.80 25.00 9.75
C GLU A 279 10.59 24.44 10.49
N LYS A 280 10.82 23.53 11.45
CA LYS A 280 9.76 22.92 12.26
C LYS A 280 9.17 23.88 13.28
N ILE A 281 7.86 23.80 13.50
CA ILE A 281 7.16 24.62 14.52
C ILE A 281 7.36 24.02 15.91
N THR A 282 8.46 24.40 16.57
CA THR A 282 8.92 23.82 17.85
C THR A 282 7.85 23.73 18.93
N ASN A 283 7.03 24.77 19.10
CA ASN A 283 5.97 24.82 20.12
C ASN A 283 4.83 23.80 19.90
N HIS A 284 4.71 23.25 18.69
CA HIS A 284 3.65 22.30 18.33
C HIS A 284 4.20 20.89 18.06
N LEU A 285 5.52 20.69 18.07
CA LEU A 285 6.14 19.40 17.79
C LEU A 285 5.75 18.31 18.79
N TYR A 286 5.56 17.11 18.28
CA TYR A 286 5.37 15.90 19.09
C TYR A 286 6.14 14.69 18.51
N PRO A 287 6.87 13.94 19.35
CA PRO A 287 7.27 14.33 20.70
C PRO A 287 8.07 15.65 20.68
N PRO A 288 8.13 16.38 21.81
CA PRO A 288 8.97 17.57 21.89
C PRO A 288 10.41 17.24 21.50
N SER A 289 11.11 18.15 20.83
CA SER A 289 12.53 17.96 20.51
C SER A 289 13.32 17.62 21.78
N PRO A 290 14.21 16.61 21.75
CA PRO A 290 15.07 16.34 22.89
C PRO A 290 15.88 17.60 23.21
N HIS A 291 15.75 18.08 24.45
CA HIS A 291 16.56 19.17 25.00
C HIS A 291 18.00 18.71 25.23
#